data_AF-A0A7S1HY39-F1
#
_entry.id   AF-A0A7S1HY39-F1
#
_cell.length_a   1.000
_cell.length_b   1.000
_cell.length_c   1.000
_cell.angle_alpha   90.00
_cell.angle_beta   90.00
_cell.angle_gamma   90.00
#
_symmetry.space_group_name_H-M   'P 1'
#
loop_
_entity.id
_entity.type
_entity.pdbx_description
1 polymer ?
#
loop_
_entity_poly.entity_id
_entity_poly.type
_entity_poly.pdbx_seq_one_letter_code
_entity_poly.pdbx_strand_id
1 'polypeptide(L)'
;VPDRYCIMRVRLAASGFQENQLLGRKFFLLYKLCEGQLSKQTHYDFGLRNILSVLRTCGAMLRGHQDPVGGAERETQVLLRVLRDMNMSKLVSEDGVIFASLLQDLFPHLVV
;
A
#
# COMPACT_ATOMS: atom_id res chain seq x y z
N VAL A 1 -9.95 13.95 13.41
CA VAL A 1 -9.30 13.39 12.20
C VAL A 1 -9.79 11.96 12.03
N PRO A 2 -10.19 11.51 10.82
CA PRO A 2 -10.70 10.16 10.60
C PRO A 2 -9.64 9.08 10.86
N ASP A 3 -10.06 7.94 11.39
CA ASP A 3 -9.18 6.79 11.62
C ASP A 3 -8.79 6.12 10.29
N ARG A 4 -7.57 6.44 9.82
CA ARG A 4 -7.02 5.93 8.56
C ARG A 4 -6.86 4.42 8.56
N TYR A 5 -6.48 3.81 9.68
CA TYR A 5 -6.30 2.36 9.76
C TYR A 5 -7.63 1.63 9.66
N CYS A 6 -8.66 2.10 10.39
CA CYS A 6 -9.99 1.53 10.31
C CYS A 6 -10.53 1.57 8.86
N ILE A 7 -10.36 2.71 8.18
CA ILE A 7 -10.77 2.88 6.78
C ILE A 7 -10.05 1.89 5.86
N MET A 8 -8.72 1.79 5.96
CA MET A 8 -7.92 0.87 5.14
C MET A 8 -8.38 -0.57 5.31
N ARG A 9 -8.48 -1.04 6.57
CA ARG A 9 -8.92 -2.40 6.90
C ARG A 9 -10.31 -2.70 6.34
N VAL A 10 -11.29 -1.83 6.61
CA VAL A 10 -12.69 -2.05 6.19
C VAL A 10 -12.81 -2.04 4.67
N ARG A 11 -12.09 -1.16 3.97
CA ARG A 11 -12.12 -1.08 2.50
C ARG A 11 -11.41 -2.26 1.82
N LEU A 12 -10.34 -2.78 2.41
CA LEU A 12 -9.71 -4.02 1.95
C LEU A 12 -10.68 -5.20 2.09
N ALA A 13 -11.30 -5.35 3.27
CA ALA A 13 -12.32 -6.39 3.50
C ALA A 13 -13.48 -6.29 2.49
N ALA A 14 -14.02 -5.09 2.28
CA ALA A 14 -15.07 -4.84 1.29
C ALA A 14 -14.65 -5.13 -0.15
N SER A 15 -13.34 -5.18 -0.43
CA SER A 15 -12.78 -5.50 -1.75
C SER A 15 -12.46 -6.99 -1.93
N GLY A 16 -12.72 -7.82 -0.90
CA GLY A 16 -12.51 -9.27 -0.94
C GLY A 16 -11.24 -9.77 -0.26
N PHE A 17 -10.44 -8.88 0.34
CA PHE A 17 -9.21 -9.27 1.04
C PHE A 17 -9.52 -9.97 2.37
N GLN A 18 -9.05 -11.21 2.52
CA GLN A 18 -9.14 -11.99 3.75
C GLN A 18 -8.10 -11.52 4.77
N GLU A 19 -6.90 -11.14 4.34
CA GLU A 19 -5.79 -10.66 5.18
C GLU A 19 -5.90 -9.16 5.51
N ASN A 20 -7.11 -8.58 5.45
CA ASN A 20 -7.35 -7.16 5.57
C ASN A 20 -6.81 -6.52 6.86
N GLN A 21 -6.74 -7.25 7.97
CA GLN A 21 -6.20 -6.73 9.23
C GLN A 21 -4.69 -6.51 9.13
N LEU A 22 -3.97 -7.54 8.70
CA LEU A 22 -2.52 -7.50 8.54
C LEU A 22 -2.13 -6.49 7.45
N LEU A 23 -2.76 -6.59 6.28
CA LEU A 23 -2.47 -5.75 5.13
C LEU A 23 -2.86 -4.28 5.37
N GLY A 24 -3.98 -4.03 6.06
CA GLY A 24 -4.36 -2.69 6.49
C GLY A 24 -3.34 -2.08 7.45
N ARG A 25 -2.76 -2.87 8.36
CA ARG A 25 -1.73 -2.41 9.30
C ARG A 25 -0.43 -2.07 8.58
N LYS A 26 0.00 -2.92 7.64
CA LYS A 26 1.19 -2.66 6.81
C LYS A 26 1.04 -1.37 5.99
N PHE A 27 -0.12 -1.19 5.35
CA PHE A 27 -0.41 0.01 4.59
C PHE A 27 -0.40 1.26 5.49
N PHE A 28 -1.10 1.22 6.62
CA PHE A 28 -1.10 2.33 7.58
C PHE A 28 0.31 2.69 8.05
N LEU A 29 1.11 1.68 8.40
CA LEU A 29 2.48 1.87 8.87
C LEU A 29 3.38 2.45 7.78
N LEU A 30 3.29 1.95 6.54
CA LEU A 30 4.05 2.51 5.41
C LEU A 30 3.80 4.01 5.26
N TYR A 31 2.54 4.43 5.21
CA TYR A 31 2.22 5.86 5.00
C TYR A 31 2.65 6.71 6.20
N LYS A 32 2.52 6.20 7.43
CA LYS A 32 3.05 6.88 8.62
C LYS A 32 4.57 7.05 8.55
N LEU A 33 5.30 6.03 8.09
CA LEU A 33 6.76 6.09 7.93
C LEU A 33 7.15 7.06 6.81
N CYS A 34 6.44 7.04 5.68
CA CYS A 34 6.66 8.00 4.59
C CYS A 34 6.48 9.45 5.05
N GLU A 35 5.42 9.74 5.81
CA GLU A 35 5.18 11.08 6.38
C GLU A 35 6.30 11.53 7.34
N GLY A 36 6.96 10.59 8.02
CA GLY A 36 8.02 10.87 9.00
C GLY A 36 9.45 10.86 8.44
N GLN A 37 9.71 10.10 7.39
CA GLN A 37 11.08 9.85 6.90
C GLN A 37 11.38 10.48 5.54
N LEU A 38 10.38 10.67 4.68
CA LEU A 38 10.60 11.28 3.37
C LEU A 38 10.70 12.80 3.49
N SER A 39 11.37 13.40 2.50
CA SER A 39 11.48 14.85 2.41
C SER A 39 10.10 15.52 2.27
N LYS A 40 10.00 16.78 2.72
CA LYS A 40 8.74 17.54 2.66
C LYS A 40 8.54 18.17 1.28
N GLN A 41 8.00 17.38 0.36
CA GLN A 41 7.59 17.86 -0.96
C GLN A 41 6.12 18.29 -0.96
N THR A 42 5.80 19.39 -1.64
CA THR A 42 4.44 19.95 -1.70
C THR A 42 3.46 19.04 -2.46
N HIS A 43 3.95 18.23 -3.40
CA HIS A 43 3.14 17.34 -4.22
C HIS A 43 2.93 15.95 -3.61
N TYR A 44 3.57 15.63 -2.47
CA TYR A 44 3.36 14.35 -1.80
C TYR A 44 1.99 14.32 -1.11
N ASP A 45 1.21 13.26 -1.39
CA ASP A 45 -0.10 13.02 -0.77
C ASP A 45 -0.14 11.63 -0.15
N PHE A 46 0.09 11.54 1.16
CA PHE A 46 -0.14 10.32 1.97
C PHE A 46 -1.46 10.39 2.76
N GLY A 47 -2.35 11.31 2.35
CA GLY A 47 -3.64 11.58 2.98
C GLY A 47 -4.76 10.69 2.46
N LEU A 48 -5.97 10.94 2.95
CA LEU A 48 -7.15 10.09 2.72
C LEU A 48 -7.50 9.93 1.23
N ARG A 49 -7.25 10.95 0.40
CA ARG A 49 -7.52 10.90 -1.04
C ARG A 49 -6.66 9.82 -1.72
N ASN A 50 -5.36 9.85 -1.50
CA ASN A 50 -4.46 8.84 -2.07
C ASN A 50 -4.75 7.46 -1.49
N ILE A 51 -5.05 7.36 -0.18
CA ILE A 51 -5.45 6.11 0.47
C ILE A 51 -6.66 5.47 -0.23
N LEU A 52 -7.73 6.23 -0.46
CA LEU A 52 -8.92 5.72 -1.14
C LEU A 52 -8.64 5.31 -2.59
N SER A 53 -7.75 6.02 -3.29
CA SER A 53 -7.32 5.68 -4.64
C SER A 53 -6.58 4.35 -4.69
N VAL A 54 -5.61 4.14 -3.78
CA VAL A 54 -4.87 2.88 -3.63
C VAL A 54 -5.82 1.72 -3.36
N LEU A 55 -6.73 1.86 -2.40
CA LEU A 55 -7.68 0.81 -2.03
C LEU A 55 -8.59 0.41 -3.19
N ARG A 56 -9.04 1.40 -3.98
CA ARG A 56 -9.83 1.16 -5.19
C ARG A 56 -9.04 0.36 -6.22
N THR A 57 -7.78 0.72 -6.45
CA THR A 57 -6.89 0.01 -7.39
C THR A 57 -6.59 -1.41 -6.91
N CYS A 58 -6.33 -1.60 -5.61
CA CYS A 58 -6.16 -2.93 -5.01
C CYS A 58 -7.37 -3.83 -5.27
N GLY A 59 -8.58 -3.34 -5.04
CA GLY A 59 -9.80 -4.11 -5.30
C GLY A 59 -9.98 -4.45 -6.79
N ALA A 60 -9.65 -3.53 -7.70
CA ALA A 60 -9.71 -3.79 -9.14
C ALA A 60 -8.67 -4.85 -9.56
N MET A 61 -7.43 -4.72 -9.10
CA MET A 61 -6.36 -5.68 -9.37
C MET A 61 -6.65 -7.06 -8.79
N LEU A 62 -7.17 -7.14 -7.57
CA LEU A 62 -7.52 -8.42 -6.95
C LEU A 62 -8.58 -9.15 -7.79
N ARG A 63 -9.59 -8.46 -8.32
CA ARG A 63 -10.62 -9.08 -9.19
C ARG A 63 -10.09 -9.46 -10.58
N GLY A 64 -9.16 -8.67 -11.13
CA GLY A 64 -8.61 -8.89 -12.47
C GLY A 64 -7.55 -9.99 -12.57
N HIS A 65 -6.83 -10.28 -11.47
CA HIS A 65 -5.84 -11.36 -11.46
C HIS A 65 -6.50 -12.73 -11.27
N GLN A 66 -6.28 -13.65 -12.20
CA GLN A 66 -6.56 -15.09 -12.03
C GLN A 66 -5.25 -15.84 -11.74
N ASP A 67 -4.49 -15.35 -10.76
CA ASP A 67 -3.21 -15.98 -10.42
C ASP A 67 -3.46 -17.39 -9.85
N PRO A 68 -2.75 -18.44 -10.31
CA PRO A 68 -2.83 -19.79 -9.72
C PRO A 68 -2.41 -19.83 -8.25
N VAL A 69 -1.63 -18.84 -7.78
CA VAL A 69 -1.34 -18.67 -6.35
C VAL A 69 -2.57 -18.06 -5.66
N GLY A 70 -3.37 -18.92 -5.03
CA GLY A 70 -4.52 -18.50 -4.22
C GLY A 70 -4.11 -18.01 -2.83
N GLY A 71 -5.00 -17.27 -2.17
CA GLY A 71 -4.88 -16.96 -0.73
C GLY A 71 -4.01 -15.74 -0.38
N ALA A 72 -3.43 -15.78 0.82
CA ALA A 72 -2.77 -14.65 1.48
C ALA A 72 -1.59 -14.05 0.69
N GLU A 73 -0.85 -14.88 -0.04
CA GLU A 73 0.32 -14.43 -0.81
C GLU A 73 -0.10 -13.49 -1.96
N ARG A 74 -1.13 -13.88 -2.72
CA ARG A 74 -1.68 -13.05 -3.80
C ARG A 74 -2.19 -11.70 -3.30
N GLU A 75 -2.90 -11.68 -2.18
CA GLU A 75 -3.37 -10.43 -1.57
C GLU A 75 -2.20 -9.51 -1.19
N THR A 76 -1.14 -10.10 -0.63
CA THR A 76 0.08 -9.37 -0.26
C THR A 76 0.77 -8.80 -1.49
N GLN A 77 0.92 -9.59 -2.55
CA GLN A 77 1.53 -9.15 -3.82
C GLN A 77 0.72 -8.03 -4.49
N VAL A 78 -0.63 -8.14 -4.51
CA VAL A 78 -1.50 -7.09 -5.05
C VAL A 78 -1.30 -5.78 -4.28
N LEU A 79 -1.32 -5.82 -2.94
CA LEU A 79 -1.14 -4.60 -2.15
C LEU A 79 0.25 -3.99 -2.38
N LEU A 80 1.31 -4.80 -2.33
CA LEU A 80 2.68 -4.33 -2.56
C LEU A 80 2.83 -3.64 -3.92
N ARG A 81 2.35 -4.30 -4.99
CA ARG A 81 2.46 -3.78 -6.36
C ARG A 81 1.73 -2.45 -6.52
N VAL A 82 0.50 -2.35 -6.02
CA VAL A 82 -0.27 -1.10 -6.10
C VAL A 82 0.41 0.01 -5.29
N LEU A 83 0.88 -0.28 -4.08
CA LEU A 83 1.61 0.71 -3.27
C LEU A 83 2.88 1.18 -3.97
N ARG A 84 3.67 0.27 -4.54
CA ARG A 84 4.89 0.61 -5.28
C ARG A 84 4.57 1.50 -6.48
N ASP A 85 3.72 1.02 -7.39
CA ASP A 85 3.47 1.66 -8.67
C ASP A 85 2.81 3.05 -8.52
N MET A 86 1.90 3.20 -7.55
CA MET A 86 1.17 4.46 -7.33
C MET A 86 1.95 5.54 -6.56
N ASN A 87 3.04 5.17 -5.87
CA ASN A 87 3.83 6.11 -5.09
C ASN A 87 5.20 6.38 -5.73
N MET A 88 5.90 5.36 -6.27
CA MET A 88 7.23 5.52 -6.87
C MET A 88 7.30 6.59 -7.96
N SER A 89 6.28 6.68 -8.81
CA SER A 89 6.23 7.66 -9.92
C SER A 89 6.18 9.13 -9.46
N LYS A 90 5.91 9.40 -8.18
CA LYS A 90 5.78 10.75 -7.62
C LYS A 90 7.00 11.15 -6.79
N LEU A 91 7.82 10.18 -6.36
CA LEU A 91 8.94 10.41 -5.46
C LEU A 91 10.14 10.96 -6.22
N VAL A 92 10.88 11.86 -5.57
CA VAL A 92 12.23 12.21 -6.04
C VAL A 92 13.18 11.02 -5.85
N SER A 93 14.28 11.01 -6.59
CA SER A 93 15.21 9.86 -6.64
C SER A 93 15.69 9.42 -5.26
N GLU A 94 16.05 10.36 -4.40
CA GLU A 94 16.57 10.10 -3.04
C GLU A 94 15.49 9.46 -2.15
N ASP A 95 14.26 10.00 -2.19
CA ASP A 95 13.13 9.47 -1.43
C ASP A 95 12.64 8.12 -1.98
N GLY A 96 12.81 7.88 -3.28
CA GLY A 96 12.49 6.61 -3.93
C GLY A 96 13.27 5.44 -3.34
N VAL A 97 14.56 5.65 -3.04
CA VAL A 97 15.41 4.64 -2.38
C VAL A 97 14.92 4.35 -0.96
N ILE A 98 14.58 5.39 -0.19
CA ILE A 98 14.05 5.23 1.17
C ILE A 98 12.72 4.47 1.14
N PHE A 99 11.82 4.85 0.22
CA PHE A 99 10.53 4.19 0.07
C PHE A 99 10.64 2.71 -0.32
N ALA A 100 11.57 2.37 -1.23
CA ALA A 100 11.84 0.98 -1.59
C ALA A 100 12.33 0.16 -0.39
N SER A 101 13.23 0.71 0.44
CA SER A 101 13.67 0.06 1.68
C SER A 101 12.52 -0.14 2.67
N LEU A 102 11.66 0.86 2.86
CA LEU A 102 10.47 0.74 3.71
C LEU A 102 9.49 -0.33 3.22
N LEU A 103 9.32 -0.46 1.90
CA LEU A 103 8.54 -1.55 1.31
C LEU A 103 9.19 -2.90 1.58
N GLN A 104 10.50 -3.04 1.38
CA GLN A 104 11.20 -4.29 1.64
C GLN A 104 11.07 -4.73 3.11
N ASP A 105 11.21 -3.80 4.06
CA ASP A 105 11.08 -4.08 5.48
C ASP A 105 9.66 -4.54 5.87
N LEU A 106 8.64 -3.97 5.24
CA LEU A 106 7.24 -4.33 5.49
C LEU A 106 6.80 -5.60 4.75
N PHE A 107 7.48 -5.97 3.67
CA PHE A 107 7.16 -7.11 2.82
C PHE A 107 8.41 -7.98 2.54
N PRO A 108 9.06 -8.53 3.59
CA PRO A 108 10.41 -9.10 3.50
C PRO A 108 10.52 -10.37 2.63
N HIS A 109 9.41 -11.02 2.30
CA HIS A 109 9.37 -12.26 1.52
C HIS A 109 8.95 -12.07 0.06
N LEU A 110 8.74 -10.82 -0.37
CA LEU A 110 8.40 -10.49 -1.75
C LEU A 110 9.55 -9.68 -2.36
N VAL A 111 9.93 -10.01 -3.59
CA VAL A 111 10.91 -9.24 -4.34
C VAL A 111 10.18 -8.00 -4.90
N VAL A 112 10.63 -6.81 -4.48
CA VAL A 112 10.09 -5.50 -4.89
C VAL A 112 10.51 -5.14 -6.30
#